data_AF-A0A534SLC6-F1
#
_entry.id   AF-A0A534SLC6-F1
#
_cell.length_a   1.000
_cell.length_b   1.000
_cell.length_c   1.000
_cell.angle_alpha   90.00
_cell.angle_beta   90.00
_cell.angle_gamma   90.00
#
_symmetry.space_group_name_H-M   'P 1'
#
loop_
_entity.id
_entity.type
_entity.pdbx_description
1 polymer ?
#
loop_
_entity_poly.entity_id
_entity_poly.type
_entity_poly.pdbx_seq_one_letter_code
_entity_poly.pdbx_strand_id
1 'polypeptide(L)'
;MRSSCSPTGSSWRRVTRPARATPPSPGSEQDFALVRYSADGNLDGSFGTGGKVITPVPGAFGEANALVLQPDGKLAAAGYSYNGSDTDFAVARYLGQVCGDGIVQAPEQCDDGTANGAFTSCCTTTCQFNGSGTSCDDGNGCTDDDTCDGSGACVGTAIAGCTTTTTTTTSSTTTTTTPCPDSGFEGVGCMLRSVVQPCADETLPRPVRRRITQAMSLADHGAGASNGKKARTFARKASKTLQKAVTLAAAATAKAELSLLCGDALGGVLREAEHRAEQLAASR
;
A
#
# COMPACT_ATOMS: atom_id res chain seq x y z
N MET A 1 -56.82 4.08 17.39
CA MET A 1 -57.22 5.05 16.33
C MET A 1 -56.28 4.87 15.13
N ARG A 2 -56.72 5.22 13.91
CA ARG A 2 -55.96 4.95 12.66
C ARG A 2 -54.92 6.05 12.36
N SER A 3 -54.08 5.74 11.35
CA SER A 3 -53.14 6.59 10.56
C SER A 3 -51.67 6.34 10.90
N SER A 4 -50.76 6.10 9.94
CA SER A 4 -50.90 5.86 8.49
C SER A 4 -49.58 5.27 7.93
N CYS A 5 -49.63 4.41 6.91
CA CYS A 5 -48.42 3.90 6.24
C CYS A 5 -47.79 4.94 5.31
N SER A 6 -46.45 4.98 5.27
CA SER A 6 -45.64 5.44 4.11
C SER A 6 -44.69 4.29 3.70
N PRO A 7 -44.55 3.96 2.39
CA PRO A 7 -43.93 2.71 1.97
C PRO A 7 -42.52 2.86 1.37
N THR A 8 -41.53 3.33 2.15
CA THR A 8 -40.11 3.29 1.76
C THR A 8 -39.21 3.17 3.00
N GLY A 9 -38.70 1.98 3.27
CA GLY A 9 -37.79 1.73 4.40
C GLY A 9 -37.55 0.24 4.61
N SER A 10 -36.32 -0.21 4.42
CA SER A 10 -35.91 -1.61 4.46
C SER A 10 -36.36 -2.30 5.75
N SER A 11 -37.22 -3.33 5.65
CA SER A 11 -37.70 -4.04 6.84
C SER A 11 -36.66 -5.06 7.32
N TRP A 12 -35.95 -4.73 8.39
CA TRP A 12 -35.04 -5.66 9.06
C TRP A 12 -35.82 -6.84 9.64
N ARG A 13 -35.40 -8.08 9.31
CA ARG A 13 -35.95 -9.31 9.90
C ARG A 13 -34.82 -10.21 10.37
N ARG A 14 -34.99 -10.75 11.59
CA ARG A 14 -34.06 -11.71 12.21
C ARG A 14 -34.17 -13.06 11.47
N VAL A 15 -33.08 -13.53 10.87
CA VAL A 15 -33.00 -14.83 10.17
C VAL A 15 -31.90 -15.68 10.80
N THR A 16 -32.26 -16.87 11.27
CA THR A 16 -31.33 -17.87 11.82
C THR A 16 -31.41 -19.15 10.98
N ARG A 17 -30.31 -19.58 10.32
CA ARG A 17 -30.12 -20.92 9.68
C ARG A 17 -28.68 -21.13 9.11
N PRO A 18 -28.23 -22.34 8.71
CA PRO A 18 -27.09 -22.99 9.38
C PRO A 18 -25.77 -23.14 8.58
N ALA A 19 -24.74 -23.68 9.26
CA ALA A 19 -23.33 -23.91 8.89
C ALA A 19 -23.08 -24.73 7.59
N ARG A 20 -21.86 -24.83 7.01
CA ARG A 20 -20.46 -24.88 7.53
C ARG A 20 -19.49 -24.44 6.40
N ALA A 21 -18.24 -23.98 6.60
CA ALA A 21 -17.13 -24.45 7.46
C ALA A 21 -15.94 -23.42 7.47
N THR A 22 -14.81 -23.48 8.23
CA THR A 22 -14.32 -24.03 9.54
C THR A 22 -12.81 -23.71 9.68
N PRO A 23 -12.17 -23.82 10.87
CA PRO A 23 -12.64 -23.57 12.24
C PRO A 23 -11.67 -22.62 13.03
N PRO A 24 -12.14 -21.95 14.10
CA PRO A 24 -11.96 -22.52 15.45
C PRO A 24 -13.23 -23.19 16.00
N SER A 25 -13.18 -23.70 17.24
CA SER A 25 -14.06 -24.78 17.74
C SER A 25 -14.11 -24.81 19.28
N PRO A 26 -15.21 -25.25 19.93
CA PRO A 26 -16.61 -25.31 19.50
C PRO A 26 -17.56 -24.76 20.60
N GLY A 27 -17.58 -23.45 20.84
CA GLY A 27 -18.70 -22.79 21.49
C GLY A 27 -19.81 -22.48 20.48
N SER A 28 -21.05 -22.29 20.93
CA SER A 28 -22.08 -21.59 20.14
C SER A 28 -21.86 -20.09 20.26
N GLU A 29 -20.69 -19.64 19.83
CA GLU A 29 -20.25 -18.25 19.88
C GLU A 29 -21.08 -17.45 18.88
N GLN A 30 -22.11 -16.75 19.39
CA GLN A 30 -22.82 -15.76 18.62
C GLN A 30 -21.90 -14.55 18.48
N ASP A 31 -21.58 -14.16 17.25
CA ASP A 31 -20.85 -12.94 16.96
C ASP A 31 -21.81 -11.82 16.54
N PHE A 32 -21.30 -10.58 16.49
CA PHE A 32 -22.05 -9.48 15.89
C PHE A 32 -22.20 -9.73 14.38
N ALA A 33 -23.41 -10.10 13.96
CA ALA A 33 -23.75 -10.37 12.57
C ALA A 33 -24.61 -9.25 11.98
N LEU A 34 -24.07 -8.52 11.01
CA LEU A 34 -24.81 -7.53 10.23
C LEU A 34 -25.12 -8.10 8.84
N VAL A 35 -26.36 -7.91 8.38
CA VAL A 35 -26.83 -8.43 7.09
C VAL A 35 -27.59 -7.33 6.36
N ARG A 36 -27.20 -6.97 5.14
CA ARG A 36 -27.89 -5.96 4.33
C ARG A 36 -28.71 -6.62 3.23
N TYR A 37 -29.90 -6.06 3.01
CA TYR A 37 -30.82 -6.48 1.94
C TYR A 37 -31.02 -5.35 0.93
N SER A 38 -31.17 -5.70 -0.35
CA SER A 38 -31.58 -4.80 -1.42
C SER A 38 -33.06 -4.42 -1.29
N ALA A 39 -33.53 -3.47 -2.11
CA ALA A 39 -34.94 -3.08 -2.15
C ALA A 39 -35.88 -4.26 -2.48
N ASP A 40 -35.38 -5.23 -3.26
CA ASP A 40 -36.12 -6.43 -3.68
C ASP A 40 -36.12 -7.55 -2.62
N GLY A 41 -35.51 -7.32 -1.45
CA GLY A 41 -35.43 -8.29 -0.35
C GLY A 41 -34.37 -9.39 -0.51
N ASN A 42 -33.56 -9.34 -1.57
CA ASN A 42 -32.38 -10.19 -1.72
C ASN A 42 -31.22 -9.67 -0.86
N LEU A 43 -30.21 -10.50 -0.58
CA LEU A 43 -28.98 -10.02 0.06
C LEU A 43 -28.27 -9.01 -0.84
N ASP A 44 -27.85 -7.88 -0.27
CA ASP A 44 -27.08 -6.87 -0.99
C ASP A 44 -25.62 -7.32 -1.08
N GLY A 45 -25.26 -7.97 -2.20
CA GLY A 45 -23.91 -8.49 -2.44
C GLY A 45 -22.78 -7.45 -2.39
N SER A 46 -23.09 -6.14 -2.37
CA SER A 46 -22.09 -5.07 -2.20
C SER A 46 -21.72 -4.77 -0.74
N PHE A 47 -22.36 -5.43 0.24
CA PHE A 47 -22.14 -5.21 1.67
C PHE A 47 -21.35 -6.35 2.31
N GLY A 48 -20.04 -6.19 2.41
CA GLY A 48 -19.13 -7.22 2.92
C GLY A 48 -19.25 -8.52 2.14
N THR A 49 -18.94 -9.64 2.79
CA THR A 49 -18.91 -10.96 2.15
C THR A 49 -20.31 -11.50 1.88
N GLY A 50 -20.84 -11.19 0.69
CA GLY A 50 -22.13 -11.70 0.20
C GLY A 50 -23.33 -11.12 0.93
N GLY A 51 -23.28 -9.82 1.28
CA GLY A 51 -24.33 -9.12 2.02
C GLY A 51 -24.28 -9.30 3.53
N LYS A 52 -23.13 -9.73 4.07
CA LYS A 52 -22.93 -10.07 5.49
C LYS A 52 -21.59 -9.56 6.00
N VAL A 53 -21.58 -9.11 7.25
CA VAL A 53 -20.37 -8.87 8.04
C VAL A 53 -20.51 -9.60 9.36
N ILE A 54 -19.51 -10.39 9.73
CA ILE A 54 -19.38 -11.02 11.05
C ILE A 54 -18.23 -10.33 11.77
N THR A 55 -18.49 -9.83 12.97
CA THR A 55 -17.48 -9.19 13.81
C THR A 55 -17.31 -10.01 15.09
N PRO A 56 -16.14 -10.66 15.26
CA PRO A 56 -15.79 -11.33 16.49
C PRO A 56 -15.91 -10.38 17.69
N VAL A 57 -16.63 -10.79 18.72
CA VAL A 57 -16.69 -10.07 20.00
C VAL A 57 -16.08 -10.94 21.11
N PRO A 58 -15.18 -10.40 21.97
CA PRO A 58 -14.52 -11.22 22.99
C PRO A 58 -15.51 -11.89 23.95
N GLY A 59 -15.50 -13.22 24.01
CA GLY A 59 -16.33 -13.99 24.94
C GLY A 59 -16.78 -15.34 24.38
N ALA A 60 -17.74 -15.94 25.06
CA ALA A 60 -18.39 -17.21 24.71
C ALA A 60 -19.68 -17.01 23.86
N PHE A 61 -20.28 -15.82 23.87
CA PHE A 61 -21.23 -15.32 22.85
C PHE A 61 -21.49 -13.82 23.02
N GLY A 62 -22.05 -13.15 22.02
CA GLY A 62 -22.56 -11.78 22.10
C GLY A 62 -23.74 -11.53 21.15
N GLU A 63 -24.61 -10.60 21.52
CA GLU A 63 -25.79 -10.24 20.73
C GLU A 63 -25.80 -8.73 20.45
N ALA A 64 -25.87 -8.36 19.16
CA ALA A 64 -26.08 -6.99 18.72
C ALA A 64 -27.57 -6.62 18.88
N ASN A 65 -27.87 -5.73 19.82
CA ASN A 65 -29.24 -5.33 20.18
C ASN A 65 -29.67 -4.01 19.52
N ALA A 66 -28.72 -3.17 19.13
CA ALA A 66 -28.96 -1.90 18.46
C ALA A 66 -28.03 -1.76 17.24
N LEU A 67 -28.53 -1.14 16.19
CA LEU A 67 -27.78 -0.73 15.00
C LEU A 67 -28.20 0.69 14.65
N VAL A 68 -27.23 1.58 14.43
CA VAL A 68 -27.47 2.96 14.02
C VAL A 68 -26.63 3.32 12.79
N LEU A 69 -27.24 4.03 11.84
CA LEU A 69 -26.53 4.72 10.77
C LEU A 69 -26.11 6.10 11.29
N GLN A 70 -24.80 6.34 11.33
CA GLN A 70 -24.20 7.58 11.78
C GLN A 70 -24.26 8.65 10.67
N PRO A 71 -24.19 9.96 10.99
CA PRO A 71 -24.29 11.04 9.99
C PRO A 71 -23.20 11.05 8.92
N ASP A 72 -22.07 10.37 9.16
CA ASP A 72 -20.96 10.15 8.24
C ASP A 72 -21.17 8.93 7.30
N GLY A 73 -22.36 8.32 7.33
CA GLY A 73 -22.72 7.14 6.53
C GLY A 73 -22.16 5.82 7.07
N LYS A 74 -21.52 5.82 8.25
CA LYS A 74 -20.97 4.60 8.88
C LYS A 74 -22.01 3.93 9.77
N LEU A 75 -21.85 2.63 10.04
CA LEU A 75 -22.74 1.92 10.97
C LEU A 75 -22.08 1.79 12.34
N ALA A 76 -22.87 1.83 13.41
CA ALA A 76 -22.44 1.38 14.73
C ALA A 76 -23.45 0.37 15.27
N ALA A 77 -22.97 -0.81 15.67
CA ALA A 77 -23.74 -1.81 16.38
C ALA A 77 -23.37 -1.80 17.87
N ALA A 78 -24.37 -1.93 18.74
CA ALA A 78 -24.19 -2.01 20.18
C ALA A 78 -25.00 -3.17 20.76
N GLY A 79 -24.48 -3.75 21.83
CA GLY A 79 -25.01 -4.96 22.42
C GLY A 79 -24.21 -5.37 23.64
N TYR A 80 -24.09 -6.67 23.86
CA TYR A 80 -23.29 -7.22 24.95
C TYR A 80 -22.50 -8.44 24.50
N SER A 81 -21.45 -8.75 25.26
CA SER A 81 -20.65 -9.97 25.18
C SER A 81 -20.65 -10.68 26.52
N TYR A 82 -20.80 -11.99 26.52
CA TYR A 82 -20.79 -12.86 27.69
C TYR A 82 -19.57 -13.77 27.65
N ASN A 83 -18.69 -13.71 28.64
CA ASN A 83 -17.41 -14.44 28.61
C ASN A 83 -17.45 -15.86 29.21
N GLY A 84 -18.60 -16.30 29.71
CA GLY A 84 -18.75 -17.55 30.46
C GLY A 84 -19.09 -17.34 31.94
N SER A 85 -18.84 -16.14 32.48
CA SER A 85 -19.06 -15.78 33.89
C SER A 85 -19.78 -14.45 34.11
N ASP A 86 -19.58 -13.45 33.24
CA ASP A 86 -20.23 -12.13 33.32
C ASP A 86 -20.62 -11.62 31.92
N THR A 87 -21.30 -10.47 31.90
CA THR A 87 -21.79 -9.80 30.70
C THR A 87 -21.28 -8.36 30.63
N ASP A 88 -20.44 -8.07 29.64
CA ASP A 88 -19.92 -6.75 29.33
C ASP A 88 -20.70 -6.08 28.19
N PHE A 89 -20.61 -4.74 28.10
CA PHE A 89 -21.13 -4.02 26.94
C PHE A 89 -20.17 -4.15 25.74
N ALA A 90 -20.73 -4.37 24.55
CA ALA A 90 -19.96 -4.48 23.32
C ALA A 90 -20.45 -3.45 22.29
N VAL A 91 -19.51 -2.73 21.66
CA VAL A 91 -19.80 -1.73 20.61
C VAL A 91 -18.82 -1.90 19.47
N ALA A 92 -19.34 -2.08 18.26
CA ALA A 92 -18.56 -2.17 17.02
C ALA A 92 -18.95 -1.03 16.07
N ARG A 93 -17.97 -0.31 15.53
CA ARG A 93 -18.17 0.74 14.53
C ARG A 93 -17.61 0.29 13.18
N TYR A 94 -18.49 0.20 12.19
CA TYR A 94 -18.22 -0.27 10.85
C TYR A 94 -17.86 0.92 9.96
N LEU A 95 -16.57 1.10 9.73
CA LEU A 95 -16.02 2.23 8.98
C LEU A 95 -16.22 2.14 7.46
N GLY A 96 -16.93 1.11 6.98
CA GLY A 96 -17.01 0.73 5.57
C GLY A 96 -15.75 -0.05 5.14
N GLN A 97 -15.79 -0.58 3.92
CA GLN A 97 -14.61 -1.16 3.26
C GLN A 97 -13.58 -0.04 3.07
N VAL A 98 -12.31 -0.32 3.36
CA VAL A 98 -11.20 0.63 3.21
C VAL A 98 -10.12 -0.05 2.39
N CYS A 99 -10.20 0.14 1.08
CA CYS A 99 -9.12 -0.25 0.19
C CYS A 99 -7.79 0.36 0.64
N GLY A 100 -6.79 -0.48 0.84
CA GLY A 100 -5.49 -0.14 1.39
C GLY A 100 -5.30 -0.47 2.87
N ASP A 101 -6.16 -1.31 3.47
CA ASP A 101 -5.99 -1.80 4.85
C ASP A 101 -5.17 -3.09 4.95
N GLY A 102 -4.86 -3.74 3.82
CA GLY A 102 -4.09 -4.98 3.72
C GLY A 102 -4.89 -6.26 3.98
N ILE A 103 -6.23 -6.18 4.01
CA ILE A 103 -7.13 -7.31 4.26
C ILE A 103 -8.17 -7.39 3.14
N VAL A 104 -7.97 -8.30 2.17
CA VAL A 104 -8.91 -8.51 1.06
C VAL A 104 -10.31 -8.90 1.56
N GLN A 105 -11.27 -8.01 1.37
CA GLN A 105 -12.68 -8.17 1.76
C GLN A 105 -13.61 -7.89 0.58
N ALA A 106 -14.68 -8.67 0.37
CA ALA A 106 -15.56 -8.43 -0.78
C ALA A 106 -16.31 -7.07 -0.65
N PRO A 107 -16.25 -6.18 -1.67
CA PRO A 107 -16.03 -6.47 -3.10
C PRO A 107 -14.61 -6.25 -3.66
N GLU A 108 -13.60 -6.11 -2.82
CA GLU A 108 -12.19 -6.02 -3.22
C GLU A 108 -11.73 -7.32 -3.91
N GLN A 109 -10.86 -7.18 -4.91
CA GLN A 109 -10.20 -8.30 -5.58
C GLN A 109 -8.80 -8.56 -4.99
N CYS A 110 -8.17 -7.51 -4.49
CA CYS A 110 -6.83 -7.47 -3.91
C CYS A 110 -6.77 -6.35 -2.88
N ASP A 111 -5.80 -6.41 -1.97
CA ASP A 111 -5.44 -5.31 -1.08
C ASP A 111 -3.99 -5.53 -0.60
N ASP A 112 -3.05 -4.82 -1.24
CA ASP A 112 -1.63 -4.78 -0.87
C ASP A 112 -1.34 -3.66 0.16
N GLY A 113 -2.37 -3.20 0.88
CA GLY A 113 -2.30 -2.13 1.85
C GLY A 113 -1.89 -0.80 1.22
N THR A 114 -0.91 -0.14 1.82
CA THR A 114 -0.33 1.10 1.29
C THR A 114 0.38 0.94 -0.06
N ALA A 115 0.59 -0.28 -0.55
CA ALA A 115 1.18 -0.52 -1.87
C ALA A 115 0.16 -0.46 -3.00
N ASN A 116 -1.15 -0.39 -2.73
CA ASN A 116 -2.19 -0.28 -3.77
C ASN A 116 -1.93 0.91 -4.71
N GLY A 117 -1.77 0.64 -6.01
CA GLY A 117 -1.40 1.61 -7.04
C GLY A 117 0.09 1.97 -7.13
N ALA A 118 0.95 1.36 -6.31
CA ALA A 118 2.40 1.45 -6.47
C ALA A 118 2.87 0.60 -7.66
N PHE A 119 4.05 0.93 -8.20
CA PHE A 119 4.66 0.14 -9.29
C PHE A 119 4.99 -1.29 -8.86
N THR A 120 5.20 -1.52 -7.56
CA THR A 120 5.45 -2.85 -6.98
C THR A 120 4.17 -3.63 -6.65
N SER A 121 3.01 -3.17 -7.09
CA SER A 121 1.70 -3.76 -6.80
C SER A 121 0.91 -3.98 -8.09
N CYS A 122 0.25 -5.13 -8.15
CA CYS A 122 -0.73 -5.42 -9.19
C CYS A 122 -2.17 -5.19 -8.72
N CYS A 123 -2.33 -4.41 -7.64
CA CYS A 123 -3.59 -3.93 -7.12
C CYS A 123 -3.75 -2.43 -7.41
N THR A 124 -4.94 -2.00 -7.84
CA THR A 124 -5.25 -0.58 -8.06
C THR A 124 -5.53 0.14 -6.72
N THR A 125 -5.50 1.47 -6.74
CA THR A 125 -6.00 2.33 -5.62
C THR A 125 -7.48 2.15 -5.30
N THR A 126 -8.19 1.32 -6.08
CA THR A 126 -9.61 0.94 -5.90
C THR A 126 -9.78 -0.56 -5.61
N CYS A 127 -8.70 -1.26 -5.28
CA CYS A 127 -8.69 -2.66 -4.88
C CYS A 127 -9.30 -3.61 -5.92
N GLN A 128 -8.99 -3.32 -7.19
CA GLN A 128 -9.21 -4.18 -8.34
C GLN A 128 -7.85 -4.62 -8.87
N PHE A 129 -7.75 -5.80 -9.51
CA PHE A 129 -6.51 -6.19 -10.15
C PHE A 129 -6.17 -5.24 -11.32
N ASN A 130 -4.89 -4.90 -11.45
CA ASN A 130 -4.35 -4.35 -12.69
C ASN A 130 -4.51 -5.36 -13.83
N GLY A 131 -4.74 -4.86 -15.05
CA GLY A 131 -4.90 -5.72 -16.22
C GLY A 131 -3.63 -6.51 -16.52
N SER A 132 -3.79 -7.72 -17.06
CA SER A 132 -2.65 -8.55 -17.49
C SER A 132 -1.75 -7.80 -18.48
N GLY A 133 -0.44 -7.83 -18.28
CA GLY A 133 0.54 -7.07 -19.07
C GLY A 133 0.75 -5.61 -18.63
N THR A 134 0.12 -5.17 -17.53
CA THR A 134 0.44 -3.86 -16.91
C THR A 134 1.84 -3.94 -16.31
N SER A 135 2.72 -2.99 -16.61
CA SER A 135 4.08 -2.93 -16.07
C SER A 135 4.10 -2.78 -14.55
N CYS A 136 4.96 -3.54 -13.88
CA CYS A 136 5.19 -3.48 -12.44
C CYS A 136 6.68 -3.72 -12.11
N ASP A 137 7.02 -3.95 -10.84
CA ASP A 137 8.37 -4.32 -10.35
C ASP A 137 8.19 -5.30 -9.17
N ASP A 138 8.65 -6.54 -9.30
CA ASP A 138 8.49 -7.56 -8.24
C ASP A 138 9.57 -7.44 -7.14
N GLY A 139 10.48 -6.46 -7.26
CA GLY A 139 11.61 -6.24 -6.36
C GLY A 139 12.80 -7.17 -6.61
N ASN A 140 12.72 -8.06 -7.60
CA ASN A 140 13.78 -9.01 -7.92
C ASN A 140 14.64 -8.48 -9.08
N GLY A 141 15.79 -7.88 -8.76
CA GLY A 141 16.77 -7.42 -9.77
C GLY A 141 17.41 -8.50 -10.66
N CYS A 142 16.89 -9.73 -10.63
CA CYS A 142 17.21 -10.82 -11.56
C CYS A 142 16.04 -11.18 -12.51
N THR A 143 14.98 -10.38 -12.56
CA THR A 143 13.93 -10.42 -13.58
C THR A 143 13.93 -9.12 -14.41
N ASP A 144 13.54 -9.24 -15.68
CA ASP A 144 13.32 -8.13 -16.62
C ASP A 144 11.87 -8.21 -17.17
N ASP A 145 11.34 -7.10 -17.67
CA ASP A 145 9.98 -6.98 -18.23
C ASP A 145 8.86 -7.43 -17.26
N ASP A 146 8.95 -7.05 -15.99
CA ASP A 146 7.96 -7.40 -14.97
C ASP A 146 6.57 -6.82 -15.28
N THR A 147 5.57 -7.71 -15.32
CA THR A 147 4.18 -7.36 -15.63
C THR A 147 3.20 -8.08 -14.72
N CYS A 148 2.05 -7.46 -14.51
CA CYS A 148 0.94 -8.06 -13.80
C CYS A 148 0.37 -9.23 -14.58
N ASP A 149 0.13 -10.36 -13.90
CA ASP A 149 -0.50 -11.53 -14.51
C ASP A 149 -2.03 -11.36 -14.70
N GLY A 150 -2.65 -10.43 -13.95
CA GLY A 150 -4.09 -10.20 -13.89
C GLY A 150 -4.79 -10.90 -12.72
N SER A 151 -4.04 -11.56 -11.83
CA SER A 151 -4.50 -12.17 -10.57
C SER A 151 -3.84 -11.59 -9.31
N GLY A 152 -3.04 -10.53 -9.49
CA GLY A 152 -2.39 -9.78 -8.41
C GLY A 152 -0.90 -10.06 -8.25
N ALA A 153 -0.32 -10.97 -9.05
CA ALA A 153 1.11 -11.20 -9.04
C ALA A 153 1.83 -10.29 -10.06
N CYS A 154 2.89 -9.61 -9.61
CA CYS A 154 3.88 -9.05 -10.50
C CYS A 154 4.89 -10.15 -10.86
N VAL A 155 5.12 -10.38 -12.15
CA VAL A 155 6.00 -11.45 -12.65
C VAL A 155 6.83 -10.99 -13.85
N GLY A 156 8.14 -11.20 -13.80
CA GLY A 156 9.05 -10.93 -14.92
C GLY A 156 9.74 -12.16 -15.49
N THR A 157 10.56 -11.91 -16.50
CA THR A 157 11.37 -12.91 -17.21
C THR A 157 12.74 -13.03 -16.55
N ALA A 158 13.11 -14.22 -16.09
CA ALA A 158 14.38 -14.44 -15.39
C ALA A 158 15.61 -14.16 -16.28
N ILE A 159 16.52 -13.33 -15.78
CA ILE A 159 17.78 -12.96 -16.46
C ILE A 159 18.77 -14.12 -16.36
N ALA A 160 19.20 -14.64 -17.51
CA ALA A 160 20.07 -15.82 -17.58
C ALA A 160 21.42 -15.59 -16.85
N GLY A 161 21.67 -16.40 -15.82
CA GLY A 161 22.90 -16.33 -15.01
C GLY A 161 22.85 -15.36 -13.83
N CYS A 162 21.71 -14.70 -13.59
CA CYS A 162 21.47 -13.90 -12.39
C CYS A 162 20.96 -14.79 -11.25
N THR A 163 21.42 -14.55 -10.01
CA THR A 163 21.01 -15.31 -8.82
C THR A 163 20.77 -14.37 -7.64
N THR A 164 19.53 -14.30 -7.16
CA THR A 164 19.16 -13.59 -5.93
C THR A 164 19.33 -14.46 -4.69
N THR A 165 19.96 -13.92 -3.64
CA THR A 165 20.08 -14.56 -2.32
C THR A 165 18.92 -14.12 -1.43
N THR A 166 17.74 -14.70 -1.61
CA THR A 166 16.54 -14.38 -0.83
C THR A 166 16.74 -14.79 0.63
N THR A 167 17.06 -13.82 1.49
CA THR A 167 17.30 -14.05 2.92
C THR A 167 16.01 -13.84 3.69
N THR A 168 15.16 -14.88 3.76
CA THR A 168 13.87 -14.83 4.45
C THR A 168 14.06 -14.59 5.95
N THR A 169 13.91 -13.34 6.38
CA THR A 169 14.17 -12.92 7.77
C THR A 169 12.86 -12.53 8.45
N THR A 170 12.20 -13.51 9.07
CA THR A 170 10.99 -13.27 9.88
C THR A 170 11.36 -12.57 11.19
N SER A 171 11.38 -11.23 11.22
CA SER A 171 11.33 -10.46 12.48
C SER A 171 10.94 -9.00 12.25
N SER A 172 9.99 -8.55 13.08
CA SER A 172 9.54 -7.17 13.15
C SER A 172 10.54 -6.28 13.89
N THR A 173 11.21 -5.38 13.17
CA THR A 173 11.79 -4.15 13.73
C THR A 173 11.62 -3.02 12.72
N THR A 174 10.86 -2.00 13.09
CA THR A 174 10.71 -0.76 12.33
C THR A 174 11.97 0.09 12.42
N THR A 175 12.92 -0.16 11.51
CA THR A 175 13.86 0.86 11.05
C THR A 175 13.40 1.35 9.68
N THR A 176 13.25 2.66 9.52
CA THR A 176 12.94 3.30 8.23
C THR A 176 14.18 3.31 7.33
N THR A 177 14.64 2.13 6.96
CA THR A 177 15.69 1.90 5.96
C THR A 177 15.04 1.65 4.62
N THR A 178 15.27 2.60 3.71
CA THR A 178 14.81 2.61 2.31
C THR A 178 15.13 1.27 1.60
N PRO A 179 14.29 0.76 0.67
CA PRO A 179 14.54 -0.52 0.00
C PRO A 179 15.79 -0.56 -0.90
N CYS A 180 16.48 0.58 -1.09
CA CYS A 180 17.68 0.68 -1.91
C CYS A 180 18.96 0.33 -1.12
N PRO A 181 19.86 -0.50 -1.69
CA PRO A 181 21.12 -0.87 -1.04
C PRO A 181 21.89 0.33 -0.47
N ASP A 182 22.38 0.21 0.77
CA ASP A 182 23.13 1.29 1.46
C ASP A 182 24.53 1.53 0.89
N SER A 183 24.97 0.70 -0.06
CA SER A 183 26.28 0.81 -0.71
C SER A 183 26.20 0.57 -2.22
N GLY A 184 27.28 0.89 -2.92
CA GLY A 184 27.39 0.71 -4.37
C GLY A 184 26.65 1.78 -5.20
N PHE A 185 27.01 1.86 -6.48
CA PHE A 185 26.30 2.72 -7.44
C PHE A 185 24.85 2.30 -7.65
N GLU A 186 24.55 1.03 -7.43
CA GLU A 186 23.22 0.45 -7.45
C GLU A 186 22.30 1.11 -6.42
N GLY A 187 22.76 1.31 -5.18
CA GLY A 187 22.04 2.06 -4.16
C GLY A 187 21.70 3.50 -4.58
N VAL A 188 22.68 4.20 -5.19
CA VAL A 188 22.48 5.55 -5.74
C VAL A 188 21.49 5.54 -6.91
N GLY A 189 21.60 4.55 -7.81
CA GLY A 189 20.72 4.40 -8.97
C GLY A 189 19.28 4.05 -8.58
N CYS A 190 19.11 3.14 -7.62
CA CYS A 190 17.82 2.79 -7.02
C CYS A 190 17.14 4.03 -6.43
N MET A 191 17.83 4.77 -5.54
CA MET A 191 17.27 5.98 -4.92
C MET A 191 16.80 7.01 -5.96
N LEU A 192 17.51 7.15 -7.07
CA LEU A 192 17.16 8.07 -8.16
C LEU A 192 16.03 7.55 -9.07
N ARG A 193 15.82 6.23 -9.15
CA ARG A 193 14.63 5.61 -9.75
C ARG A 193 13.41 5.76 -8.82
N SER A 194 13.58 5.70 -7.50
CA SER A 194 12.54 5.96 -6.50
C SER A 194 12.03 7.41 -6.46
N VAL A 195 12.67 8.36 -7.17
CA VAL A 195 12.25 9.78 -7.26
C VAL A 195 10.88 9.97 -7.95
N VAL A 196 10.27 8.90 -8.47
CA VAL A 196 8.96 8.95 -9.15
C VAL A 196 7.78 9.24 -8.20
N GLN A 197 7.85 8.90 -6.91
CA GLN A 197 6.66 8.94 -6.03
C GLN A 197 6.35 10.21 -5.20
N PRO A 198 7.27 11.11 -4.79
CA PRO A 198 6.87 12.27 -3.96
C PRO A 198 6.08 13.36 -4.71
N CYS A 199 5.92 13.22 -6.02
CA CYS A 199 5.43 14.26 -6.93
C CYS A 199 4.49 13.66 -7.99
N ALA A 200 3.68 12.64 -7.64
CA ALA A 200 2.92 11.83 -8.61
C ALA A 200 2.01 12.65 -9.56
N ASP A 201 1.45 13.76 -9.07
CA ASP A 201 0.62 14.70 -9.86
C ASP A 201 1.38 15.95 -10.37
N GLU A 202 2.68 16.09 -10.05
CA GLU A 202 3.48 17.28 -10.33
C GLU A 202 4.60 17.03 -11.35
N THR A 203 4.60 17.80 -12.44
CA THR A 203 5.59 17.62 -13.51
C THR A 203 6.93 18.26 -13.12
N LEU A 204 7.91 17.44 -12.71
CA LEU A 204 9.27 17.89 -12.39
C LEU A 204 9.85 18.85 -13.46
N PRO A 205 10.28 20.07 -13.08
CA PRO A 205 10.88 21.02 -14.01
C PRO A 205 12.05 20.43 -14.81
N ARG A 206 12.08 20.74 -16.11
CA ARG A 206 13.11 20.26 -17.05
C ARG A 206 14.56 20.39 -16.53
N PRO A 207 14.97 21.47 -15.82
CA PRO A 207 16.32 21.57 -15.26
C PRO A 207 16.61 20.52 -14.18
N VAL A 208 15.64 20.23 -13.30
CA VAL A 208 15.75 19.24 -12.21
C VAL A 208 15.84 17.84 -12.81
N ARG A 209 14.86 17.47 -13.65
CA ARG A 209 14.81 16.16 -14.32
C ARG A 209 16.09 15.85 -15.09
N ARG A 210 16.63 16.83 -15.83
CA ARG A 210 17.90 16.68 -16.58
C ARG A 210 19.09 16.35 -15.68
N ARG A 211 19.14 16.89 -14.45
CA ARG A 211 20.23 16.58 -13.49
C ARG A 211 20.06 15.21 -12.85
N ILE A 212 18.83 14.78 -12.57
CA ILE A 212 18.53 13.42 -12.08
C ILE A 212 18.98 12.38 -13.12
N THR A 213 18.52 12.49 -14.37
CA THR A 213 18.94 11.58 -15.45
C THR A 213 20.45 11.59 -15.68
N GLN A 214 21.10 12.76 -15.56
CA GLN A 214 22.56 12.85 -15.66
C GLN A 214 23.27 12.16 -14.48
N ALA A 215 22.74 12.26 -13.26
CA ALA A 215 23.30 11.59 -12.08
C ALA A 215 23.11 10.07 -12.15
N MET A 216 21.95 9.58 -12.61
CA MET A 216 21.70 8.16 -12.88
C MET A 216 22.72 7.62 -13.89
N SER A 217 22.85 8.26 -15.05
CA SER A 217 23.83 7.85 -16.07
C SER A 217 25.27 7.84 -15.53
N LEU A 218 25.64 8.81 -14.68
CA LEU A 218 26.95 8.81 -14.02
C LEU A 218 27.11 7.67 -13.01
N ALA A 219 26.04 7.22 -12.34
CA ALA A 219 26.06 6.05 -11.48
C ALA A 219 26.22 4.75 -12.31
N ASP A 220 25.48 4.59 -13.41
CA ASP A 220 25.58 3.43 -14.30
C ASP A 220 27.00 3.30 -14.91
N HIS A 221 27.59 4.42 -15.37
CA HIS A 221 28.99 4.46 -15.82
C HIS A 221 30.01 4.22 -14.68
N GLY A 222 29.62 4.53 -13.43
CA GLY A 222 30.41 4.25 -12.23
C GLY A 222 30.41 2.76 -11.85
N ALA A 223 29.26 2.10 -11.99
CA ALA A 223 29.11 0.65 -11.82
C ALA A 223 29.92 -0.13 -12.86
N GLY A 224 29.82 0.26 -14.15
CA GLY A 224 30.60 -0.33 -15.25
C GLY A 224 32.08 0.09 -15.32
N ALA A 225 32.62 0.75 -14.29
CA ALA A 225 33.96 1.33 -14.36
C ALA A 225 35.07 0.28 -14.23
N SER A 226 35.95 0.21 -15.24
CA SER A 226 37.05 -0.77 -15.31
C SER A 226 38.13 -0.73 -14.20
N ASN A 227 38.00 0.15 -13.20
CA ASN A 227 38.79 0.15 -11.95
C ASN A 227 38.21 1.16 -10.93
N GLY A 228 38.53 0.96 -9.65
CA GLY A 228 38.08 1.83 -8.55
C GLY A 228 38.43 3.32 -8.68
N LYS A 229 39.54 3.68 -9.37
CA LYS A 229 39.91 5.09 -9.60
C LYS A 229 38.96 5.77 -10.60
N LYS A 230 38.55 5.06 -11.66
CA LYS A 230 37.49 5.51 -12.57
C LYS A 230 36.14 5.56 -11.86
N ALA A 231 35.79 4.51 -11.11
CA ALA A 231 34.56 4.43 -10.32
C ALA A 231 34.40 5.67 -9.39
N ARG A 232 35.40 5.94 -8.54
CA ARG A 232 35.45 7.15 -7.68
C ARG A 232 35.32 8.46 -8.46
N THR A 233 35.83 8.52 -9.70
CA THR A 233 35.71 9.72 -10.55
C THR A 233 34.27 9.91 -11.01
N PHE A 234 33.54 8.84 -11.31
CA PHE A 234 32.10 8.88 -11.58
C PHE A 234 31.28 9.22 -10.33
N ALA A 235 31.58 8.62 -9.17
CA ALA A 235 30.96 8.97 -7.88
C ALA A 235 31.04 10.48 -7.56
N ARG A 236 32.24 11.08 -7.70
CA ARG A 236 32.45 12.53 -7.50
C ARG A 236 31.70 13.41 -8.50
N LYS A 237 31.49 12.91 -9.73
CA LYS A 237 30.67 13.61 -10.73
C LYS A 237 29.19 13.47 -10.41
N ALA A 238 28.76 12.31 -9.91
CA ALA A 238 27.38 12.05 -9.48
C ALA A 238 27.00 12.94 -8.29
N SER A 239 27.77 12.96 -7.19
CA SER A 239 27.44 13.82 -6.03
C SER A 239 27.38 15.31 -6.42
N LYS A 240 28.34 15.82 -7.19
CA LYS A 240 28.31 17.20 -7.72
C LYS A 240 27.17 17.49 -8.70
N THR A 241 26.56 16.46 -9.28
CA THR A 241 25.37 16.60 -10.13
C THR A 241 24.10 16.57 -9.28
N LEU A 242 24.08 15.79 -8.20
CA LEU A 242 23.02 15.72 -7.21
C LEU A 242 22.92 17.00 -6.37
N GLN A 243 24.04 17.59 -5.93
CA GLN A 243 24.11 18.94 -5.33
C GLN A 243 23.42 20.00 -6.21
N LYS A 244 23.60 19.89 -7.53
CA LYS A 244 22.94 20.76 -8.51
C LYS A 244 21.47 20.41 -8.72
N ALA A 245 21.05 19.16 -8.51
CA ALA A 245 19.65 18.77 -8.52
C ALA A 245 18.92 19.30 -7.28
N VAL A 246 19.51 19.15 -6.08
CA VAL A 246 18.99 19.68 -4.80
C VAL A 246 18.74 21.19 -4.87
N THR A 247 19.73 21.95 -5.35
CA THR A 247 19.61 23.42 -5.48
C THR A 247 18.56 23.84 -6.52
N LEU A 248 18.41 23.09 -7.62
CA LEU A 248 17.36 23.34 -8.60
C LEU A 248 15.96 22.95 -8.09
N ALA A 249 15.83 21.88 -7.31
CA ALA A 249 14.56 21.48 -6.67
C ALA A 249 14.09 22.51 -5.64
N ALA A 250 15.00 22.99 -4.77
CA ALA A 250 14.71 24.07 -3.84
C ALA A 250 14.30 25.37 -4.57
N ALA A 251 14.98 25.71 -5.67
CA ALA A 251 14.64 26.88 -6.49
C ALA A 251 13.29 26.73 -7.22
N ALA A 252 12.89 25.53 -7.61
CA ALA A 252 11.57 25.24 -8.16
C ALA A 252 10.47 25.41 -7.11
N THR A 253 10.68 24.86 -5.91
CA THR A 253 9.76 24.99 -4.76
C THR A 253 9.58 26.47 -4.36
N ALA A 254 10.67 27.23 -4.30
CA ALA A 254 10.65 28.68 -4.00
C ALA A 254 9.92 29.53 -5.05
N LYS A 255 9.71 29.01 -6.27
CA LYS A 255 8.92 29.63 -7.33
C LYS A 255 7.49 29.10 -7.45
N ALA A 256 7.11 28.15 -6.59
CA ALA A 256 5.89 27.35 -6.74
C ALA A 256 5.80 26.59 -8.10
N GLU A 257 6.95 26.24 -8.70
CA GLU A 257 7.03 25.27 -9.80
C GLU A 257 6.88 23.81 -9.28
N LEU A 258 7.02 23.62 -7.96
CA LEU A 258 6.72 22.39 -7.21
C LEU A 258 6.04 22.79 -5.89
N SER A 259 5.18 21.93 -5.33
CA SER A 259 4.65 22.10 -3.98
C SER A 259 5.74 21.94 -2.92
N LEU A 260 5.50 22.48 -1.73
CA LEU A 260 6.38 22.33 -0.57
C LEU A 260 6.60 20.85 -0.21
N LEU A 261 5.54 20.03 -0.28
CA LEU A 261 5.61 18.59 0.04
C LEU A 261 6.47 17.82 -0.96
N CYS A 262 6.22 17.99 -2.27
CA CYS A 262 7.05 17.38 -3.32
C CYS A 262 8.49 17.91 -3.24
N GLY A 263 8.68 19.21 -3.02
CA GLY A 263 9.98 19.86 -2.90
C GLY A 263 10.86 19.33 -1.76
N ASP A 264 10.28 19.21 -0.55
CA ASP A 264 11.00 18.71 0.63
C ASP A 264 11.35 17.22 0.51
N ALA A 265 10.41 16.39 0.04
CA ALA A 265 10.62 14.96 -0.14
C ALA A 265 11.64 14.67 -1.25
N LEU A 266 11.53 15.34 -2.41
CA LEU A 266 12.52 15.30 -3.50
C LEU A 266 13.90 15.77 -3.00
N GLY A 267 13.95 16.85 -2.23
CA GLY A 267 15.17 17.35 -1.61
C GLY A 267 15.81 16.33 -0.67
N GLY A 268 15.01 15.59 0.11
CA GLY A 268 15.47 14.52 0.98
C GLY A 268 16.15 13.38 0.21
N VAL A 269 15.45 12.81 -0.78
CA VAL A 269 15.96 11.71 -1.62
C VAL A 269 17.25 12.11 -2.34
N LEU A 270 17.31 13.32 -2.89
CA LEU A 270 18.50 13.80 -3.60
C LEU A 270 19.71 14.02 -2.68
N ARG A 271 19.51 14.47 -1.44
CA ARG A 271 20.58 14.63 -0.43
C ARG A 271 21.11 13.28 0.07
N GLU A 272 20.24 12.29 0.24
CA GLU A 272 20.66 10.93 0.62
C GLU A 272 21.44 10.25 -0.51
N ALA A 273 20.95 10.34 -1.75
CA ALA A 273 21.66 9.85 -2.93
C ALA A 273 23.02 10.56 -3.13
N GLU A 274 23.11 11.85 -2.81
CA GLU A 274 24.36 12.61 -2.78
C GLU A 274 25.32 12.05 -1.73
N HIS A 275 24.86 11.84 -0.49
CA HIS A 275 25.69 11.32 0.60
C HIS A 275 26.26 9.94 0.27
N ARG A 276 25.44 9.02 -0.26
CA ARG A 276 25.88 7.70 -0.76
C ARG A 276 26.93 7.84 -1.87
N ALA A 277 26.73 8.76 -2.81
CA ALA A 277 27.71 9.04 -3.86
C ALA A 277 29.03 9.64 -3.32
N GLU A 278 29.01 10.39 -2.21
CA GLU A 278 30.22 10.89 -1.55
C GLU A 278 30.98 9.79 -0.79
N GLN A 279 30.28 8.88 -0.11
CA GLN A 279 30.90 7.69 0.50
C GLN A 279 31.62 6.84 -0.56
N LEU A 280 30.98 6.62 -1.73
CA LEU A 280 31.60 5.95 -2.88
C LEU A 280 32.80 6.69 -3.48
N ALA A 281 32.83 8.03 -3.36
CA ALA A 281 33.96 8.85 -3.81
C ALA A 281 35.16 8.80 -2.86
N ALA A 282 34.93 8.41 -1.60
CA ALA A 282 35.88 8.37 -0.49
C ALA A 282 36.41 6.95 -0.16
N SER A 283 35.73 5.90 -0.59
CA SER A 283 36.18 4.50 -0.44
C SER A 283 37.58 4.28 -1.04
N ARG A 284 38.41 3.44 -0.41
CA ARG A 284 39.83 3.25 -0.79
C ARG A 284 40.00 2.39 -2.05
#